data_AF-A0A7G9LY59-F1
#
_entry.id   AF-A0A7G9LY59-F1
#
_cell.length_a   1.000
_cell.length_b   1.000
_cell.length_c   1.000
_cell.angle_alpha   90.00
_cell.angle_beta   90.00
_cell.angle_gamma   90.00
#
_symmetry.space_group_name_H-M   'P 1'
#
loop_
_entity.id
_entity.type
_entity.pdbx_description
1 polymer ?
#
loop_
_entity_poly.entity_id
_entity_poly.type
_entity_poly.pdbx_seq_one_letter_code
_entity_poly.pdbx_strand_id
1 'polypeptide(L)'
;MPTTENGTNELKSIMTINSFDYPKPKELIQYLLMLTQNQNARILDFFAGSGTTGHAVEELNREDGGKRTYTLVTNNENHIADKITYERLFRINHGFGTNKETIKWTDKNEPYNSNLDVFQIRYDDISPFITDQEEQLNKIMQDIKQMLKDFGLKNIPTDKQILYRLNPLKIRK
;
A
#
# COMPACT_ATOMS: atom_id res chain seq x y z
N MET A 1 7.74 -25.75 12.77
CA MET A 1 8.15 -24.70 11.82
C MET A 1 6.90 -24.25 11.09
N PRO A 2 6.56 -22.96 11.02
CA PRO A 2 5.43 -22.48 10.22
C PRO A 2 5.65 -22.82 8.74
N THR A 3 4.63 -23.31 8.06
CA THR A 3 4.71 -23.76 6.66
C THR A 3 3.89 -22.86 5.74
N THR A 4 4.16 -22.93 4.44
CA THR A 4 3.37 -22.25 3.40
C THR A 4 1.89 -22.64 3.43
N GLU A 5 1.57 -23.84 3.92
CA GLU A 5 0.19 -24.28 4.15
C GLU A 5 -0.51 -23.45 5.23
N ASN A 6 0.18 -23.11 6.33
CA ASN A 6 -0.36 -22.23 7.37
C ASN A 6 -0.75 -20.87 6.79
N GLY A 7 0.16 -20.24 6.03
CA GLY A 7 -0.11 -18.97 5.37
C GLY A 7 -1.29 -19.05 4.39
N THR A 8 -1.38 -20.15 3.64
CA THR A 8 -2.47 -20.37 2.68
C THR A 8 -3.81 -20.52 3.39
N ASN A 9 -3.87 -21.32 4.45
CA ASN A 9 -5.11 -21.54 5.22
C ASN A 9 -5.58 -20.27 5.93
N GLU A 10 -4.65 -19.49 6.48
CA GLU A 10 -4.99 -18.20 7.06
C GLU A 10 -5.56 -17.25 5.99
N LEU A 11 -4.89 -17.11 4.85
CA LEU A 11 -5.38 -16.25 3.78
C LEU A 11 -6.77 -16.69 3.29
N LYS A 12 -7.04 -17.99 3.18
CA LYS A 12 -8.36 -18.54 2.82
C LYS A 12 -9.45 -18.28 3.86
N SER A 13 -9.08 -18.08 5.13
CA SER A 13 -10.06 -17.71 6.17
C SER A 13 -10.48 -16.24 6.08
N ILE A 14 -9.58 -15.40 5.57
CA ILE A 14 -9.80 -13.95 5.40
C ILE A 14 -10.48 -13.68 4.05
N MET A 15 -9.96 -14.28 2.99
CA MET A 15 -10.36 -14.03 1.61
C MET A 15 -11.45 -15.00 1.16
N THR A 16 -12.40 -14.50 0.37
CA THR A 16 -13.42 -15.32 -0.31
C THR A 16 -12.92 -15.93 -1.62
N ILE A 17 -11.73 -15.54 -2.08
CA ILE A 17 -11.12 -15.96 -3.34
C ILE A 17 -9.81 -16.74 -3.10
N ASN A 18 -9.61 -17.83 -3.85
CA ASN A 18 -8.40 -18.67 -3.80
C ASN A 18 -7.31 -18.17 -4.78
N SER A 19 -7.09 -16.86 -4.89
CA SER A 19 -6.33 -16.29 -6.02
C SER A 19 -4.90 -15.85 -5.71
N PHE A 20 -4.33 -16.22 -4.55
CA PHE A 20 -2.93 -15.91 -4.24
C PHE A 20 -2.19 -17.14 -3.74
N ASP A 21 -1.23 -17.58 -4.54
CA ASP A 21 -0.42 -18.74 -4.23
C ASP A 21 0.73 -18.38 -3.30
N TYR A 22 1.00 -19.26 -2.33
CA TYR A 22 2.15 -19.20 -1.44
C TYR A 22 2.32 -17.89 -0.64
N PRO A 23 1.28 -17.39 0.07
CA PRO A 23 1.47 -16.30 1.01
C PRO A 23 2.51 -16.70 2.06
N LYS A 24 3.36 -15.73 2.45
CA LYS A 24 4.31 -15.94 3.56
C LYS A 24 3.52 -16.33 4.82
N PRO A 25 4.00 -17.28 5.65
CA PRO A 25 3.36 -17.57 6.93
C PRO A 25 3.48 -16.37 7.87
N LYS A 26 2.40 -15.99 8.55
CA LYS A 26 2.38 -14.82 9.44
C LYS A 26 3.31 -15.00 10.63
N GLU A 27 3.33 -16.19 11.21
CA GLU A 27 4.14 -16.54 12.38
C GLU A 27 5.64 -16.43 12.08
N LEU A 28 6.04 -16.69 10.82
CA LEU A 28 7.42 -16.48 10.39
C LEU A 28 7.78 -15.00 10.43
N ILE A 29 6.88 -14.12 9.97
CA ILE A 29 7.13 -12.67 10.00
C ILE A 29 7.13 -12.16 11.44
N GLN A 30 6.20 -12.62 12.30
CA GLN A 30 6.20 -12.25 13.71
C GLN A 30 7.51 -12.64 14.40
N TYR A 31 7.99 -13.86 14.17
CA TYR A 31 9.28 -14.34 14.68
C TYR A 31 10.43 -13.41 14.28
N LEU A 32 10.52 -13.04 13.01
CA LEU A 32 11.57 -12.13 12.52
C LEU A 32 11.50 -10.74 13.16
N LEU A 33 10.28 -10.20 13.35
CA LEU A 33 10.09 -8.89 13.98
C LEU A 33 10.49 -8.92 15.47
N MET A 34 10.20 -10.00 16.18
CA MET A 34 10.53 -10.17 17.60
C MET A 34 12.04 -10.22 17.85
N LEU A 35 12.86 -10.63 16.87
CA LEU A 35 14.33 -10.62 17.00
C LEU A 35 14.90 -9.22 17.25
N THR A 36 14.22 -8.18 16.76
CA THR A 36 14.67 -6.79 16.94
C THR A 36 14.31 -6.20 18.30
N GLN A 37 13.38 -6.82 19.03
CA GLN A 37 12.81 -6.35 20.31
C GLN A 37 12.35 -4.88 20.33
N ASN A 38 12.14 -4.27 19.15
CA ASN A 38 11.73 -2.88 19.05
C ASN A 38 10.22 -2.77 18.83
N GLN A 39 9.51 -2.46 19.90
CA GLN A 39 8.05 -2.27 19.90
C GLN A 39 7.57 -0.99 19.20
N ASN A 40 8.48 -0.11 18.76
CA ASN A 40 8.15 1.12 18.03
C ASN A 40 8.81 1.15 16.64
N ALA A 41 9.15 -0.03 16.10
CA ALA A 41 9.84 -0.15 14.82
C ALA A 41 8.99 0.37 13.65
N ARG A 42 9.67 0.85 12.61
CA ARG A 42 9.08 1.13 11.30
C ARG A 42 9.48 0.03 10.33
N ILE A 43 8.51 -0.73 9.85
CA ILE A 43 8.71 -1.89 8.99
C ILE A 43 8.45 -1.49 7.54
N LEU A 44 9.37 -1.85 6.63
CA LEU A 44 9.18 -1.70 5.19
C LEU A 44 9.22 -3.07 4.55
N ASP A 45 8.18 -3.42 3.80
CA ASP A 45 8.16 -4.58 2.92
C ASP A 45 7.80 -4.13 1.50
N PHE A 46 8.82 -4.10 0.63
CA PHE A 46 8.67 -3.69 -0.76
C PHE A 46 8.36 -4.83 -1.73
N PHE A 47 8.07 -6.02 -1.19
CA PHE A 47 7.54 -7.18 -1.90
C PHE A 47 6.38 -7.77 -1.08
N ALA A 48 5.40 -6.92 -0.79
CA ALA A 48 4.35 -7.24 0.17
C ALA A 48 3.49 -8.43 -0.26
N GLY A 49 3.25 -8.62 -1.56
CA GLY A 49 2.44 -9.72 -2.09
C GLY A 49 1.08 -9.76 -1.42
N SER A 50 0.76 -10.83 -0.69
CA SER A 50 -0.51 -10.95 0.03
C SER A 50 -0.70 -9.96 1.18
N GLY A 51 0.31 -9.22 1.61
CA GLY A 51 0.22 -8.31 2.76
C GLY A 51 0.39 -8.99 4.12
N THR A 52 1.02 -10.18 4.16
CA THR A 52 1.30 -10.90 5.42
C THR A 52 2.03 -10.03 6.44
N THR A 53 3.00 -9.21 5.99
CA THR A 53 3.81 -8.37 6.88
C THR A 53 2.97 -7.36 7.66
N GLY A 54 2.01 -6.70 7.01
CA GLY A 54 1.09 -5.79 7.70
C GLY A 54 0.26 -6.54 8.75
N HIS A 55 -0.31 -7.70 8.39
CA HIS A 55 -1.09 -8.52 9.32
C HIS A 55 -0.27 -8.95 10.56
N ALA A 56 0.97 -9.39 10.37
CA ALA A 56 1.86 -9.78 11.47
C ALA A 56 2.17 -8.61 12.41
N VAL A 57 2.28 -7.38 11.88
CA VAL A 57 2.50 -6.18 12.70
C VAL A 57 1.27 -5.84 13.52
N GLU A 58 0.07 -5.87 12.93
CA GLU A 58 -1.19 -5.64 13.66
C GLU A 58 -1.37 -6.63 14.82
N GLU A 59 -1.10 -7.91 14.57
CA GLU A 59 -1.21 -8.95 15.58
C GLU A 59 -0.18 -8.77 16.71
N LEU A 60 1.09 -8.53 16.38
CA LEU A 60 2.11 -8.29 17.41
C LEU A 60 1.79 -7.07 18.26
N ASN A 61 1.35 -5.96 17.65
CA ASN A 61 0.97 -4.76 18.41
C ASN A 61 -0.20 -5.04 19.36
N ARG A 62 -1.16 -5.89 18.96
CA ARG A 62 -2.24 -6.33 19.85
C ARG A 62 -1.74 -7.23 20.97
N GLU A 63 -0.86 -8.18 20.67
CA GLU A 63 -0.34 -9.15 21.63
C GLU A 63 0.56 -8.51 22.69
N ASP A 64 1.44 -7.59 22.30
CA ASP A 64 2.50 -7.04 23.16
C ASP A 64 2.32 -5.56 23.52
N GLY A 65 1.22 -4.93 23.08
CA GLY A 65 0.95 -3.50 23.30
C GLY A 65 1.88 -2.56 22.52
N GLY A 66 2.60 -3.07 21.52
CA GLY A 66 3.52 -2.31 20.69
C GLY A 66 2.83 -1.26 19.82
N LYS A 67 3.65 -0.38 19.25
CA LYS A 67 3.26 0.72 18.35
C LYS A 67 4.07 0.69 17.06
N ARG A 68 4.34 -0.52 16.56
CA ARG A 68 5.05 -0.72 15.29
C ARG A 68 4.19 -0.19 14.16
N THR A 69 4.82 0.46 13.18
CA THR A 69 4.14 0.93 11.97
C THR A 69 4.73 0.24 10.75
N TYR A 70 3.95 0.03 9.69
CA TYR A 70 4.43 -0.59 8.47
C TYR A 70 4.15 0.25 7.22
N THR A 71 4.98 0.04 6.20
CA THR A 71 4.76 0.51 4.84
C THR A 71 4.93 -0.68 3.92
N LEU A 72 3.89 -0.97 3.14
CA LEU A 72 3.90 -2.03 2.16
C LEU A 72 3.98 -1.44 0.76
N VAL A 73 4.87 -1.98 -0.07
CA VAL A 73 4.94 -1.69 -1.50
C VAL A 73 4.79 -3.01 -2.25
N THR A 74 3.94 -2.99 -3.26
CA THR A 74 3.77 -4.10 -4.20
C THR A 74 3.35 -3.53 -5.54
N ASN A 75 3.73 -4.21 -6.64
CA ASN A 75 3.12 -3.92 -7.92
C ASN A 75 1.65 -4.37 -7.91
N ASN A 76 0.86 -3.84 -8.85
CA ASN A 76 -0.53 -4.28 -9.04
C ASN A 76 -0.68 -5.26 -10.20
N GLU A 77 0.34 -6.08 -10.47
CA GLU A 77 0.22 -7.16 -11.44
C GLU A 77 -0.85 -8.16 -10.97
N ASN A 78 -1.66 -8.67 -11.89
CA ASN A 78 -2.75 -9.61 -11.59
C ASN A 78 -3.68 -9.16 -10.44
N HIS A 79 -3.87 -7.84 -10.27
CA HIS A 79 -4.68 -7.28 -9.19
C HIS A 79 -4.21 -7.65 -7.77
N ILE A 80 -2.90 -7.89 -7.60
CA ILE A 80 -2.35 -8.25 -6.29
C ILE A 80 -2.53 -7.10 -5.28
N ALA A 81 -2.21 -5.86 -5.66
CA ALA A 81 -2.22 -4.74 -4.73
C ALA A 81 -3.64 -4.43 -4.23
N ASP A 82 -4.61 -4.32 -5.15
CA ASP A 82 -5.98 -3.92 -4.84
C ASP A 82 -6.87 -5.08 -4.37
N LYS A 83 -6.82 -6.24 -5.04
CA LYS A 83 -7.71 -7.37 -4.71
C LYS A 83 -7.15 -8.32 -3.67
N ILE A 84 -5.84 -8.29 -3.39
CA ILE A 84 -5.23 -9.19 -2.40
C ILE A 84 -4.65 -8.43 -1.22
N THR A 85 -3.65 -7.58 -1.42
CA THR A 85 -2.94 -6.89 -0.34
C THR A 85 -3.88 -5.95 0.43
N TYR A 86 -4.51 -5.02 -0.30
CA TYR A 86 -5.44 -4.06 0.27
C TYR A 86 -6.65 -4.79 0.88
N GLU A 87 -7.27 -5.70 0.12
CA GLU A 87 -8.44 -6.43 0.57
C GLU A 87 -8.18 -7.25 1.85
N ARG A 88 -7.02 -7.94 1.97
CA ARG A 88 -6.64 -8.66 3.19
C ARG A 88 -6.56 -7.70 4.38
N LEU A 89 -5.83 -6.59 4.23
CA LEU A 89 -5.64 -5.61 5.31
C LEU A 89 -6.95 -4.92 5.68
N PHE A 90 -7.80 -4.61 4.70
CA PHE A 90 -9.13 -4.06 4.94
C PHE A 90 -9.94 -5.04 5.80
N ARG A 91 -9.99 -6.31 5.41
CA ARG A 91 -10.78 -7.36 6.07
C ARG A 91 -10.38 -7.59 7.52
N ILE A 92 -9.07 -7.71 7.81
CA ILE A 92 -8.61 -7.92 9.19
C ILE A 92 -8.83 -6.68 10.08
N ASN A 93 -8.84 -5.48 9.49
CA ASN A 93 -9.05 -4.24 10.24
C ASN A 93 -10.53 -3.96 10.51
N HIS A 94 -11.44 -4.39 9.63
CA HIS A 94 -12.87 -4.08 9.72
C HIS A 94 -13.76 -5.28 10.10
N GLY A 95 -13.28 -6.51 9.90
CA GLY A 95 -14.05 -7.74 10.14
C GLY A 95 -14.97 -8.16 9.00
N PHE A 96 -14.96 -7.47 7.87
CA PHE A 96 -15.76 -7.80 6.68
C PHE A 96 -15.04 -7.37 5.40
N GLY A 97 -15.44 -7.91 4.25
CA GLY A 97 -14.89 -7.59 2.94
C GLY A 97 -15.32 -6.22 2.41
N THR A 98 -14.62 -5.68 1.42
CA THR A 98 -14.97 -4.36 0.85
C THR A 98 -16.37 -4.31 0.22
N ASN A 99 -16.94 -5.46 -0.15
CA ASN A 99 -18.35 -5.55 -0.59
C ASN A 99 -19.30 -5.98 0.54
N LYS A 100 -18.90 -5.79 1.80
CA LYS A 100 -19.64 -6.16 3.01
C LYS A 100 -19.86 -7.66 3.18
N GLU A 101 -18.98 -8.49 2.62
CA GLU A 101 -19.05 -9.93 2.82
C GLU A 101 -18.56 -10.33 4.21
N THR A 102 -19.22 -11.31 4.83
CA THR A 102 -18.72 -11.96 6.05
C THR A 102 -17.44 -12.74 5.76
N ILE A 103 -16.51 -12.78 6.72
CA ILE A 103 -15.24 -13.52 6.60
C ILE A 103 -15.16 -14.59 7.70
N LYS A 104 -14.60 -15.76 7.40
CA LYS A 104 -14.47 -16.85 8.40
C LYS A 104 -13.45 -16.53 9.49
N TRP A 105 -12.51 -15.63 9.19
CA TRP A 105 -11.47 -15.21 10.12
C TRP A 105 -12.06 -14.64 11.42
N THR A 106 -13.22 -13.98 11.37
CA THR A 106 -13.89 -13.42 12.56
C THR A 106 -14.49 -14.46 13.50
N ASP A 107 -14.58 -15.73 13.08
CA ASP A 107 -15.05 -16.82 13.96
C ASP A 107 -14.12 -17.04 15.15
N LYS A 108 -12.86 -16.58 15.04
CA LYS A 108 -11.80 -16.78 16.05
C LYS A 108 -11.03 -15.51 16.40
N ASN A 109 -11.29 -14.39 15.73
CA ASN A 109 -10.50 -13.17 15.84
C ASN A 109 -11.40 -11.94 15.83
N GLU A 110 -10.96 -10.89 16.53
CA GLU A 110 -11.60 -9.58 16.49
C GLU A 110 -10.88 -8.63 15.53
N PRO A 111 -11.58 -7.70 14.85
CA PRO A 111 -10.97 -6.72 13.95
C PRO A 111 -9.92 -5.85 14.64
N TYR A 112 -8.81 -5.55 13.96
CA TYR A 112 -7.71 -4.74 14.52
C TYR A 112 -8.06 -3.26 14.67
N ASN A 113 -9.01 -2.74 13.90
CA ASN A 113 -9.44 -1.34 13.93
C ASN A 113 -8.29 -0.33 13.70
N SER A 114 -7.27 -0.72 12.91
CA SER A 114 -6.21 0.20 12.47
C SER A 114 -6.61 0.93 11.18
N ASN A 115 -6.09 2.15 11.04
CA ASN A 115 -6.27 2.95 9.83
C ASN A 115 -5.28 2.50 8.75
N LEU A 116 -5.73 2.48 7.50
CA LEU A 116 -4.90 2.15 6.33
C LEU A 116 -4.95 3.28 5.30
N ASP A 117 -3.81 3.93 5.10
CA ASP A 117 -3.63 4.89 4.01
C ASP A 117 -3.12 4.16 2.75
N VAL A 118 -3.76 4.40 1.60
CA VAL A 118 -3.45 3.71 0.34
C VAL A 118 -3.11 4.72 -0.74
N PHE A 119 -1.98 4.49 -1.40
CA PHE A 119 -1.48 5.34 -2.48
C PHE A 119 -1.25 4.51 -3.75
N GLN A 120 -1.67 5.04 -4.89
CA GLN A 120 -1.38 4.46 -6.20
C GLN A 120 -0.38 5.35 -6.95
N ILE A 121 0.76 4.77 -7.32
CA ILE A 121 1.75 5.45 -8.16
C ILE A 121 1.29 5.31 -9.62
N ARG A 122 1.21 6.45 -10.32
CA ARG A 122 0.94 6.51 -11.76
C ARG A 122 2.18 7.07 -12.45
N TYR A 123 2.57 6.43 -13.54
CA TYR A 123 3.63 6.90 -14.43
C TYR A 123 2.96 7.38 -15.70
N ASP A 124 3.15 8.66 -16.02
CA ASP A 124 2.70 9.23 -17.28
C ASP A 124 3.91 9.35 -18.23
N ASP A 125 3.76 8.82 -19.44
CA ASP A 125 4.82 8.90 -20.44
C ASP A 125 5.03 10.35 -20.86
N ILE A 126 6.26 10.83 -20.71
CA ILE A 126 6.67 12.17 -21.11
C ILE A 126 7.16 12.26 -22.57
N SER A 127 7.08 11.20 -23.35
CA SER A 127 7.56 11.14 -24.74
C SER A 127 6.69 11.91 -25.77
N PRO A 128 5.35 12.00 -25.64
CA PRO A 128 4.52 12.87 -26.49
C PRO A 128 4.87 14.37 -26.41
N PHE A 129 5.75 14.76 -25.49
CA PHE A 129 6.09 16.13 -25.12
C PHE A 129 7.11 16.75 -26.10
N ILE A 130 7.39 16.05 -27.21
CA ILE A 130 8.42 16.43 -28.21
C ILE A 130 7.79 17.06 -29.47
N THR A 131 6.48 16.94 -29.71
CA THR A 131 5.91 17.33 -31.02
C THR A 131 4.92 18.51 -31.02
N ASP A 132 4.33 18.93 -29.89
CA ASP A 132 3.51 20.17 -29.85
C ASP A 132 3.57 20.89 -28.49
N GLN A 133 4.39 21.95 -28.39
CA GLN A 133 4.99 22.39 -27.12
C GLN A 133 4.11 23.27 -26.22
N GLU A 134 3.13 24.01 -26.74
CA GLU A 134 2.48 25.09 -25.98
C GLU A 134 1.17 24.67 -25.30
N GLU A 135 0.24 24.04 -26.04
CA GLU A 135 -1.03 23.55 -25.49
C GLU A 135 -0.80 22.47 -24.42
N GLN A 136 0.18 21.61 -24.64
CA GLN A 136 0.51 20.52 -23.73
C GLN A 136 1.22 21.00 -22.46
N LEU A 137 2.07 22.03 -22.57
CA LEU A 137 2.66 22.67 -21.39
C LEU A 137 1.57 23.29 -20.51
N ASN A 138 0.56 23.91 -21.12
CA ASN A 138 -0.58 24.46 -20.40
C ASN A 138 -1.36 23.37 -19.66
N LYS A 139 -1.54 22.19 -20.26
CA LYS A 139 -2.20 21.04 -19.62
C LYS A 139 -1.41 20.52 -18.42
N ILE A 140 -0.09 20.30 -18.55
CA ILE A 140 0.77 19.87 -17.42
C ILE A 140 0.73 20.89 -16.28
N MET A 141 0.80 22.17 -16.65
CA MET A 141 0.71 23.26 -15.70
C MET A 141 -0.63 23.25 -14.96
N GLN A 142 -1.72 22.94 -15.64
CA GLN A 142 -3.04 22.80 -15.03
C GLN A 142 -3.11 21.58 -14.08
N ASP A 143 -2.61 20.42 -14.52
CA ASP A 143 -2.62 19.18 -13.73
C ASP A 143 -1.78 19.34 -12.45
N ILE A 144 -0.57 19.90 -12.55
CA ILE A 144 0.28 20.15 -11.38
C ILE A 144 -0.39 21.14 -10.42
N LYS A 145 -0.97 22.23 -10.93
CA LYS A 145 -1.69 23.19 -10.08
C LYS A 145 -2.88 22.53 -9.39
N GLN A 146 -3.58 21.61 -10.07
CA GLN A 146 -4.68 20.87 -9.47
C GLN A 146 -4.18 19.91 -8.39
N MET A 147 -3.11 19.15 -8.65
CA MET A 147 -2.48 18.29 -7.64
C MET A 147 -2.06 19.06 -6.38
N LEU A 148 -1.49 20.26 -6.54
CA LEU A 148 -1.11 21.12 -5.41
C LEU A 148 -2.32 21.61 -4.61
N LYS A 149 -3.46 21.87 -5.27
CA LYS A 149 -4.73 22.20 -4.60
C LYS A 149 -5.28 21.01 -3.84
N ASP A 150 -5.29 19.83 -4.47
CA ASP A 150 -5.80 18.60 -3.88
C ASP A 150 -4.94 18.19 -2.66
N PHE A 151 -3.64 18.52 -2.69
CA PHE A 151 -2.73 18.41 -1.54
C PHE A 151 -2.99 19.44 -0.43
N GLY A 152 -3.91 20.41 -0.63
CA GLY A 152 -4.32 21.40 0.37
C GLY A 152 -3.45 22.66 0.42
N LEU A 153 -2.62 22.94 -0.59
CA LEU A 153 -1.81 24.15 -0.62
C LEU A 153 -2.65 25.39 -0.94
N LYS A 154 -2.68 26.33 0.01
CA LYS A 154 -3.39 27.62 -0.15
C LYS A 154 -2.69 28.56 -1.14
N ASN A 155 -1.36 28.49 -1.22
CA ASN A 155 -0.54 29.32 -2.09
C ASN A 155 0.07 28.46 -3.19
N ILE A 156 -0.58 28.47 -4.36
CA ILE A 156 -0.09 27.74 -5.54
C ILE A 156 1.06 28.56 -6.17
N PRO A 157 2.23 27.95 -6.43
CA PRO A 157 3.32 28.64 -7.09
C PRO A 157 2.93 29.12 -8.51
N THR A 158 3.54 30.22 -8.95
CA THR A 158 3.37 30.74 -10.30
C THR A 158 3.91 29.78 -11.35
N ASP A 159 3.47 29.93 -12.59
CA ASP A 159 3.85 29.09 -13.72
C ASP A 159 5.36 29.05 -13.90
N LYS A 160 6.00 30.22 -13.81
CA LYS A 160 7.46 30.36 -13.86
C LYS A 160 8.17 29.56 -12.77
N GLN A 161 7.63 29.54 -11.55
CA GLN A 161 8.21 28.80 -10.42
C GLN A 161 8.04 27.29 -10.59
N ILE A 162 6.90 26.84 -11.13
CA ILE A 162 6.65 25.43 -11.43
C ILE A 162 7.59 24.97 -12.54
N LEU A 163 7.66 25.71 -13.66
CA LEU A 163 8.54 25.40 -14.79
C LEU A 163 10.01 25.33 -14.39
N TYR A 164 10.48 26.23 -13.52
CA TYR A 164 11.85 26.19 -12.99
C TYR A 164 12.15 24.89 -12.25
N ARG A 165 11.18 24.36 -11.49
CA ARG A 165 11.32 23.10 -10.74
C ARG A 165 11.22 21.86 -11.63
N LEU A 166 10.57 21.97 -12.78
CA LEU A 166 10.49 20.89 -13.78
C LEU A 166 11.72 20.83 -14.69
N ASN A 167 12.53 21.90 -14.73
CA ASN A 167 13.71 21.99 -15.59
C ASN A 167 14.72 20.82 -15.43
N PRO A 168 14.93 20.20 -14.24
CA PRO A 168 15.77 19.01 -14.10
C PRO A 168 15.22 17.76 -14.81
N LEU A 169 13.92 17.68 -15.07
CA LEU A 169 13.26 16.57 -15.77
C LEU A 169 13.39 16.68 -17.29
N LYS A 170 13.89 17.82 -17.78
CA LYS A 170 14.18 18.00 -19.19
C LYS A 170 15.34 17.07 -19.55
N ILE A 171 15.06 16.03 -20.33
CA ILE A 171 16.08 15.10 -20.82
C ILE A 171 17.15 15.95 -21.51
N ARG A 172 18.34 16.02 -20.89
CA ARG A 172 19.49 16.66 -21.52
C ARG A 172 19.94 15.70 -22.62
N LYS A 173 19.79 16.13 -23.87
CA LYS A 173 20.46 15.48 -25.00
C LYS A 173 21.98 15.58 -24.83
#